data_AF-A0A136KU17-F1
#
_entry.id   AF-A0A136KU17-F1
#
_cell.length_a   1.000
_cell.length_b   1.000
_cell.length_c   1.000
_cell.angle_alpha   90.00
_cell.angle_beta   90.00
_cell.angle_gamma   90.00
#
_symmetry.space_group_name_H-M   'P 1'
#
loop_
_entity.id
_entity.type
_entity.pdbx_description
1 polymer ?
#
loop_
_entity_poly.entity_id
_entity_poly.type
_entity_poly.pdbx_seq_one_letter_code
_entity_poly.pdbx_strand_id
1 'polypeptide(L)'
;MKITSLQIATADLDRSIKFYRDTLGLPLVEQAADRAQIQVGSSLLTLAAADTLLPGIYHFAFNIPENQLDAAQHWLSTRRPLIPDASGQTVFHSDNWNSDQVYFLDPDGNILELIARHTLPETRSDSPFSAASLLCISEIGVATASVDETVAAFKRDYDLDVYISRGEQFAPVGDERGLLITVKEGRLWFPDQTQPARF
;
A
#
# COMPACT_ATOMS: atom_id res chain seq x y z
N MET A 1 -7.88 0.47 13.35
CA MET A 1 -8.71 0.29 12.13
C MET A 1 -8.22 -0.95 11.38
N LYS A 2 -9.01 -1.55 10.47
CA LYS A 2 -8.51 -2.58 9.54
C LYS A 2 -9.07 -2.36 8.14
N ILE A 3 -8.23 -2.44 7.12
CA ILE A 3 -8.66 -2.42 5.72
C ILE A 3 -9.00 -3.87 5.32
N THR A 4 -10.27 -4.24 5.39
CA THR A 4 -10.72 -5.60 5.04
C THR A 4 -10.86 -5.78 3.54
N SER A 5 -11.13 -4.71 2.79
CA SER A 5 -11.24 -4.72 1.34
C SER A 5 -10.72 -3.41 0.76
N LEU A 6 -10.01 -3.49 -0.36
CA LEU A 6 -9.60 -2.36 -1.18
C LEU A 6 -9.99 -2.67 -2.62
N GLN A 7 -10.60 -1.71 -3.31
CA GLN A 7 -10.84 -1.80 -4.75
C GLN A 7 -9.99 -0.76 -5.48
N ILE A 8 -9.27 -1.20 -6.51
CA ILE A 8 -8.52 -0.32 -7.41
C ILE A 8 -8.96 -0.54 -8.85
N ALA A 9 -8.93 0.53 -9.64
CA ALA A 9 -9.16 0.46 -11.07
C ALA A 9 -7.87 0.01 -11.79
N THR A 10 -8.02 -0.77 -12.86
CA THR A 10 -6.91 -1.23 -13.70
C THR A 10 -7.21 -1.03 -15.18
N ALA A 11 -6.18 -0.63 -15.95
CA ALA A 11 -6.30 -0.42 -17.39
C ALA A 11 -6.32 -1.74 -18.18
N ASP A 12 -5.78 -2.81 -17.59
CA ASP A 12 -5.72 -4.15 -18.19
C ASP A 12 -5.85 -5.19 -17.08
N LEU A 13 -7.07 -5.72 -16.93
CA LEU A 13 -7.41 -6.65 -15.87
C LEU A 13 -6.57 -7.93 -15.92
N ASP A 14 -6.34 -8.49 -17.11
CA ASP A 14 -5.56 -9.73 -17.26
C ASP A 14 -4.09 -9.51 -16.90
N ARG A 15 -3.52 -8.36 -17.27
CA ARG A 15 -2.16 -7.97 -16.88
C ARG A 15 -2.03 -7.83 -15.36
N SER A 16 -3.00 -7.19 -14.72
CA SER A 16 -3.02 -7.02 -13.27
C SER A 16 -3.20 -8.35 -12.55
N ILE A 17 -4.11 -9.21 -12.99
CA ILE A 17 -4.28 -10.56 -12.44
C ILE A 17 -2.97 -11.34 -12.50
N LYS A 18 -2.28 -11.37 -13.65
CA LYS A 18 -0.99 -12.06 -13.80
C LYS A 18 0.07 -11.52 -12.83
N PHE A 19 0.10 -10.21 -12.61
CA PHE A 19 1.04 -9.64 -11.64
C PHE A 19 0.75 -10.11 -10.22
N TYR A 20 -0.46 -9.87 -9.70
CA TYR A 20 -0.77 -10.21 -8.32
C TYR A 20 -0.74 -11.72 -8.08
N ARG A 21 -1.27 -12.53 -9.02
CA ARG A 21 -1.30 -14.00 -8.91
C ARG A 21 0.05 -14.64 -9.18
N ASP A 22 0.68 -14.34 -10.32
CA ASP A 22 1.85 -15.09 -10.79
C ASP A 22 3.17 -14.45 -10.33
N THR A 23 3.24 -13.11 -10.30
CA THR A 23 4.47 -12.42 -9.87
C THR A 23 4.59 -12.37 -8.35
N LEU A 24 3.52 -11.93 -7.66
CA LEU A 24 3.50 -11.87 -6.20
C LEU A 24 3.06 -13.19 -5.54
N GLY A 25 2.51 -14.14 -6.31
CA GLY A 25 2.12 -15.46 -5.76
C GLY A 25 0.84 -15.41 -4.90
N LEU A 26 0.01 -14.36 -5.03
CA LEU A 26 -1.16 -14.19 -4.20
C LEU A 26 -2.36 -15.01 -4.71
N PRO A 27 -3.19 -15.58 -3.82
CA PRO A 27 -4.34 -16.37 -4.23
C PRO A 27 -5.39 -15.54 -4.97
N LEU A 28 -5.78 -15.98 -6.17
CA LEU A 28 -6.97 -15.50 -6.86
C LEU A 28 -8.21 -16.16 -6.24
N VAL A 29 -9.13 -15.35 -5.72
CA VAL A 29 -10.35 -15.80 -5.02
C VAL A 29 -11.54 -15.89 -5.98
N GLU A 30 -11.76 -14.83 -6.75
CA GLU A 30 -12.85 -14.73 -7.74
C GLU A 30 -12.31 -14.03 -9.00
N GLN A 31 -12.81 -14.44 -10.16
CA GLN A 31 -12.60 -13.73 -11.42
C GLN A 31 -13.92 -13.64 -12.17
N ALA A 32 -14.29 -12.42 -12.55
CA ALA A 32 -15.40 -12.10 -13.43
C ALA A 32 -14.90 -11.39 -14.68
N ALA A 33 -15.81 -10.98 -15.57
CA ALA A 33 -15.46 -10.31 -16.82
C ALA A 33 -14.82 -8.91 -16.60
N ASP A 34 -15.27 -8.20 -15.56
CA ASP A 34 -14.92 -6.81 -15.28
C ASP A 34 -14.11 -6.64 -13.99
N ARG A 35 -13.85 -7.72 -13.24
CA ARG A 35 -13.11 -7.66 -11.98
C ARG A 35 -12.45 -8.98 -11.60
N ALA A 36 -11.48 -8.90 -10.69
CA ALA A 36 -10.91 -10.05 -10.00
C ALA A 36 -10.63 -9.71 -8.53
N GLN A 37 -10.66 -10.72 -7.67
CA GLN A 37 -10.37 -10.58 -6.24
C GLN A 37 -9.15 -11.39 -5.86
N ILE A 38 -8.20 -10.75 -5.21
CA ILE A 38 -6.92 -11.32 -4.76
C ILE A 38 -6.89 -11.29 -3.23
N GLN A 39 -6.56 -12.42 -2.61
CA GLN A 39 -6.38 -12.50 -1.16
C GLN A 39 -5.00 -11.96 -0.76
N VAL A 40 -4.95 -11.03 0.19
CA VAL A 40 -3.72 -10.50 0.79
C VAL A 40 -3.82 -10.66 2.30
N GLY A 41 -3.32 -11.78 2.83
CA GLY A 41 -3.43 -12.10 4.24
C GLY A 41 -4.88 -11.99 4.73
N SER A 42 -5.21 -11.04 5.60
CA SER A 42 -6.58 -10.80 6.08
C SER A 42 -7.42 -9.81 5.25
N SER A 43 -6.86 -9.23 4.18
CA SER A 43 -7.52 -8.24 3.32
C SER A 43 -7.85 -8.82 1.94
N LEU A 44 -8.85 -8.25 1.27
CA LEU A 44 -9.22 -8.56 -0.10
C LEU A 44 -8.88 -7.39 -1.04
N LEU A 45 -8.10 -7.63 -2.08
CA LEU A 45 -7.84 -6.65 -3.14
C LEU A 45 -8.74 -6.95 -4.34
N THR A 46 -9.62 -6.02 -4.69
CA THR A 46 -10.44 -6.10 -5.90
C THR A 46 -9.80 -5.25 -6.99
N LEU A 47 -9.46 -5.91 -8.10
CA LEU A 47 -9.02 -5.29 -9.34
C LEU A 47 -10.25 -5.10 -10.22
N ALA A 48 -10.62 -3.87 -10.54
CA ALA A 48 -11.77 -3.56 -11.39
C ALA A 48 -11.29 -3.00 -12.73
N ALA A 49 -11.73 -3.56 -13.84
CA ALA A 49 -11.45 -3.01 -15.16
C ALA A 49 -12.01 -1.58 -15.25
N ALA A 50 -11.20 -0.63 -15.70
CA ALA A 50 -11.63 0.75 -15.86
C ALA A 50 -12.45 0.91 -17.15
N ASP A 51 -13.68 1.40 -17.02
CA ASP A 51 -14.52 1.76 -18.19
C ASP A 51 -14.01 3.04 -18.89
N THR A 52 -13.22 3.85 -18.19
CA THR A 52 -12.65 5.13 -18.66
C THR A 52 -11.17 5.26 -18.26
N LEU A 53 -10.58 6.45 -18.43
CA LEU A 53 -9.23 6.75 -17.93
C LEU A 53 -9.10 6.43 -16.43
N LEU A 54 -7.94 5.89 -16.04
CA LEU A 54 -7.62 5.62 -14.64
C LEU A 54 -7.59 6.93 -13.83
N PRO A 55 -8.00 6.90 -12.54
CA PRO A 55 -8.00 8.06 -11.63
C PRO A 55 -6.59 8.48 -11.16
N GLY A 56 -5.54 8.18 -11.94
CA GLY A 56 -4.15 8.29 -11.53
C GLY A 56 -3.63 7.02 -10.86
N ILE A 57 -2.51 7.15 -10.15
CA ILE A 57 -1.86 6.03 -9.47
C ILE A 57 -2.33 5.92 -8.02
N TYR A 58 -2.53 4.70 -7.57
CA TYR A 58 -2.75 4.38 -6.16
C TYR A 58 -1.41 4.22 -5.44
N HIS A 59 -1.40 4.54 -4.15
CA HIS A 59 -0.35 4.12 -3.23
C HIS A 59 -0.98 3.27 -2.13
N PHE A 60 -0.46 2.07 -1.88
CA PHE A 60 -0.94 1.23 -0.77
C PHE A 60 0.16 0.28 -0.29
N ALA A 61 0.06 -0.11 0.98
CA ALA A 61 1.09 -0.92 1.64
C ALA A 61 0.55 -2.27 2.10
N PHE A 62 1.43 -3.26 2.13
CA PHE A 62 1.22 -4.53 2.78
C PHE A 62 2.05 -4.60 4.06
N ASN A 63 1.39 -4.84 5.20
CA ASN A 63 2.14 -5.19 6.41
C ASN A 63 2.80 -6.57 6.20
N ILE A 64 4.06 -6.67 6.63
CA ILE A 64 4.82 -7.91 6.70
C ILE A 64 5.25 -8.19 8.16
N PRO A 65 5.71 -9.41 8.50
CA PRO A 65 6.28 -9.69 9.81
C PRO A 65 7.38 -8.69 10.17
N GLU A 66 7.29 -8.17 11.38
CA GLU A 66 8.18 -7.14 11.91
C GLU A 66 9.68 -7.43 11.72
N ASN A 67 10.08 -8.71 11.78
CA ASN A 67 11.46 -9.14 11.73
C ASN A 67 11.94 -9.62 10.34
N GLN A 68 11.18 -9.38 9.27
CA GLN A 68 11.43 -10.03 7.97
C GLN A 68 11.69 -9.09 6.79
N LEU A 69 12.00 -7.79 7.02
CA LEU A 69 12.27 -6.86 5.92
C LEU A 69 13.35 -7.37 4.96
N ASP A 70 14.51 -7.82 5.46
CA ASP A 70 15.61 -8.29 4.61
C ASP A 70 15.17 -9.46 3.70
N ALA A 71 14.40 -10.39 4.27
CA ALA A 71 13.86 -11.53 3.53
C ALA A 71 12.80 -11.09 2.51
N ALA A 72 11.96 -10.11 2.87
CA ALA A 72 10.96 -9.52 1.99
C ALA A 72 11.61 -8.78 0.81
N GLN A 73 12.67 -8.02 1.06
CA GLN A 73 13.45 -7.33 0.03
C GLN A 73 14.08 -8.35 -0.94
N HIS A 74 14.72 -9.40 -0.43
CA HIS A 74 15.30 -10.44 -1.28
C HIS A 74 14.22 -11.16 -2.10
N TRP A 75 13.10 -11.52 -1.48
CA TRP A 75 11.96 -12.12 -2.16
C TRP A 75 11.42 -11.20 -3.28
N LEU A 76 11.22 -9.91 -2.99
CA LEU A 76 10.64 -8.96 -3.94
C LEU A 76 11.61 -8.63 -5.10
N SER A 77 12.88 -8.40 -4.82
CA SER A 77 13.88 -8.00 -5.83
C SER A 77 14.12 -9.04 -6.93
N THR A 78 13.86 -10.33 -6.65
CA THR A 78 13.88 -11.40 -7.68
C THR A 78 12.67 -11.38 -8.62
N ARG A 79 11.63 -10.59 -8.29
CA ARG A 79 10.34 -10.54 -8.99
C ARG A 79 10.08 -9.18 -9.62
N ARG A 80 10.47 -8.09 -8.94
CA ARG A 80 10.29 -6.71 -9.39
C ARG A 80 11.46 -5.82 -8.95
N PRO A 81 11.85 -4.82 -9.77
CA PRO A 81 12.74 -3.77 -9.32
C PRO A 81 12.14 -3.02 -8.14
N LEU A 82 12.98 -2.74 -7.14
CA LEU A 82 12.64 -1.81 -6.06
C LEU A 82 12.76 -0.37 -6.57
N ILE A 83 11.94 0.53 -6.05
CA ILE A 83 12.01 1.96 -6.40
C ILE A 83 13.10 2.60 -5.52
N PRO A 84 14.16 3.17 -6.13
CA PRO A 84 15.16 3.91 -5.39
C PRO A 84 14.71 5.34 -5.10
N ASP A 85 15.29 5.96 -4.07
CA ASP A 85 15.27 7.42 -3.93
C ASP A 85 16.31 8.09 -4.85
N ALA A 86 16.42 9.41 -4.75
CA ALA A 86 17.39 10.20 -5.52
C ALA A 86 18.87 9.83 -5.27
N SER A 87 19.17 9.16 -4.16
CA SER A 87 20.52 8.68 -3.81
C SER A 87 20.80 7.25 -4.26
N GLY A 88 19.77 6.53 -4.74
CA GLY A 88 19.85 5.12 -5.09
C GLY A 88 19.49 4.16 -3.96
N GLN A 89 19.10 4.66 -2.78
CA GLN A 89 18.66 3.84 -1.65
C GLN A 89 17.30 3.21 -1.95
N THR A 90 17.14 1.92 -1.65
CA THR A 90 15.90 1.15 -1.91
C THR A 90 15.25 0.56 -0.66
N VAL A 91 15.94 0.64 0.48
CA VAL A 91 15.48 0.18 1.79
C VAL A 91 15.48 1.38 2.72
N PHE A 92 14.35 1.62 3.37
CA PHE A 92 14.13 2.84 4.14
C PHE A 92 13.76 2.48 5.58
N HIS A 93 14.32 3.25 6.51
CA HIS A 93 13.97 3.23 7.92
C HIS A 93 13.25 4.52 8.27
N SER A 94 12.16 4.43 9.03
CA SER A 94 11.41 5.59 9.52
C SER A 94 11.31 5.55 11.03
N ASP A 95 12.07 6.42 11.70
CA ASP A 95 11.96 6.61 13.16
C ASP A 95 10.53 7.01 13.55
N ASN A 96 9.89 7.83 12.72
CA ASN A 96 8.60 8.42 13.03
C ASN A 96 7.46 7.41 12.87
N TRP A 97 7.57 6.46 11.92
CA TRP A 97 6.62 5.33 11.77
C TRP A 97 7.03 4.12 12.59
N ASN A 98 8.23 4.13 13.17
CA ASN A 98 8.88 2.99 13.81
C ASN A 98 8.77 1.74 12.92
N SER A 99 9.22 1.88 11.67
CA SER A 99 9.10 0.86 10.64
C SER A 99 10.28 0.85 9.68
N ASP A 100 10.44 -0.29 9.02
CA ASP A 100 11.27 -0.42 7.84
C ASP A 100 10.42 -0.78 6.61
N GLN A 101 10.84 -0.34 5.43
CA GLN A 101 10.05 -0.54 4.22
C GLN A 101 10.84 -0.55 2.91
N VAL A 102 10.24 -1.17 1.90
CA VAL A 102 10.67 -1.16 0.49
C VAL A 102 9.49 -0.89 -0.43
N TYR A 103 9.74 -0.27 -1.58
CA TYR A 103 8.71 0.13 -2.53
C TYR A 103 8.91 -0.51 -3.91
N PHE A 104 7.82 -0.76 -4.62
CA PHE A 104 7.83 -1.34 -5.96
C PHE A 104 6.58 -0.91 -6.73
N LEU A 105 6.62 -1.04 -8.06
CA LEU A 105 5.48 -0.72 -8.92
C LEU A 105 4.73 -1.98 -9.33
N ASP A 106 3.41 -1.89 -9.36
CA ASP A 106 2.57 -2.83 -10.11
C ASP A 106 2.57 -2.50 -11.63
N PRO A 107 1.86 -3.25 -12.49
CA PRO A 107 1.84 -3.02 -13.93
C PRO A 107 1.17 -1.72 -14.38
N ASP A 108 0.30 -1.14 -13.55
CA ASP A 108 -0.37 0.13 -13.83
C ASP A 108 0.41 1.33 -13.26
N GLY A 109 1.53 1.08 -12.60
CA GLY A 109 2.38 2.11 -12.01
C GLY A 109 1.91 2.54 -10.61
N ASN A 110 1.05 1.77 -9.96
CA ASN A 110 0.71 2.00 -8.57
C ASN A 110 1.94 1.76 -7.69
N ILE A 111 2.10 2.58 -6.65
CA ILE A 111 3.23 2.51 -5.73
C ILE A 111 2.84 1.61 -4.56
N LEU A 112 3.38 0.40 -4.59
CA LEU A 112 3.18 -0.59 -3.55
C LEU A 112 4.34 -0.55 -2.56
N GLU A 113 4.04 -0.87 -1.31
CA GLU A 113 5.01 -0.90 -0.21
C GLU A 113 4.92 -2.22 0.56
N LEU A 114 6.07 -2.78 0.93
CA LEU A 114 6.15 -3.77 2.00
C LEU A 114 6.68 -3.06 3.24
N ILE A 115 5.91 -3.07 4.32
CA ILE A 115 6.23 -2.35 5.55
C ILE A 115 6.27 -3.30 6.76
N ALA A 116 7.43 -3.34 7.42
CA ALA A 116 7.66 -4.04 8.68
C ALA A 116 7.54 -3.04 9.83
N ARG A 117 6.48 -3.15 10.64
CA ARG A 117 6.23 -2.23 11.76
C ARG A 117 6.76 -2.78 13.06
N HIS A 118 7.66 -2.06 13.72
CA HIS A 118 8.27 -2.49 14.99
C HIS A 118 7.34 -2.33 16.20
N THR A 119 6.21 -1.63 16.04
CA THR A 119 5.13 -1.57 17.04
C THR A 119 4.20 -2.79 17.02
N LEU A 120 4.38 -3.72 16.08
CA LEU A 120 3.58 -4.95 15.94
C LEU A 120 4.43 -6.21 16.19
N PRO A 121 5.05 -6.38 17.37
CA PRO A 121 5.95 -7.51 17.66
C PRO A 121 5.23 -8.87 17.62
N GLU A 122 3.91 -8.90 17.76
CA GLU A 122 3.10 -10.12 17.62
C GLU A 122 3.07 -10.66 16.18
N THR A 123 3.49 -9.86 15.19
CA THR A 123 3.54 -10.28 13.78
C THR A 123 4.82 -11.02 13.41
N ARG A 124 5.80 -11.08 14.33
CA ARG A 124 7.08 -11.75 14.11
C ARG A 124 6.88 -13.21 13.68
N SER A 125 7.74 -13.66 12.78
CA SER A 125 7.70 -15.03 12.26
C SER A 125 9.10 -15.58 12.04
N ASP A 126 9.26 -16.87 12.33
CA ASP A 126 10.46 -17.65 12.02
C ASP A 126 10.31 -18.47 10.73
N SER A 127 9.12 -18.45 10.11
CA SER A 127 8.89 -19.13 8.84
C SER A 127 9.57 -18.38 7.69
N PRO A 128 10.12 -19.08 6.68
CA PRO A 128 10.70 -18.42 5.50
C PRO A 128 9.71 -17.46 4.83
N PHE A 129 10.18 -16.27 4.44
CA PHE A 129 9.34 -15.27 3.80
C PHE A 129 8.79 -15.77 2.45
N SER A 130 7.49 -15.57 2.23
CA SER A 130 6.81 -15.91 0.98
C SER A 130 5.62 -14.99 0.75
N ALA A 131 4.85 -15.22 -0.32
CA ALA A 131 3.58 -14.52 -0.55
C ALA A 131 2.62 -14.62 0.66
N ALA A 132 2.66 -15.75 1.39
CA ALA A 132 1.85 -15.97 2.58
C ALA A 132 2.28 -15.12 3.78
N SER A 133 3.45 -14.47 3.71
CA SER A 133 3.92 -13.52 4.72
C SER A 133 3.29 -12.12 4.55
N LEU A 134 2.58 -11.83 3.45
CA LEU A 134 1.83 -10.58 3.33
C LEU A 134 0.58 -10.64 4.24
N LEU A 135 0.57 -9.85 5.30
CA LEU A 135 -0.38 -10.00 6.41
C LEU A 135 -1.73 -9.33 6.15
N CYS A 136 -1.72 -8.15 5.56
CA CYS A 136 -2.91 -7.38 5.19
C CYS A 136 -2.52 -6.18 4.33
N ILE A 137 -3.50 -5.55 3.69
CA ILE A 137 -3.38 -4.18 3.21
C ILE A 137 -3.48 -3.28 4.45
N SER A 138 -2.44 -2.47 4.69
CA SER A 138 -2.31 -1.67 5.92
C SER A 138 -2.31 -0.18 5.66
N GLU A 139 -2.08 0.27 4.42
CA GLU A 139 -2.17 1.68 4.06
C GLU A 139 -2.86 1.85 2.71
N ILE A 140 -3.58 2.95 2.53
CA ILE A 140 -4.07 3.43 1.23
C ILE A 140 -3.97 4.95 1.17
N GLY A 141 -3.41 5.47 0.08
CA GLY A 141 -3.33 6.89 -0.22
C GLY A 141 -4.72 7.48 -0.50
N VAL A 142 -5.00 8.62 0.13
CA VAL A 142 -6.22 9.41 -0.11
C VAL A 142 -5.79 10.80 -0.54
N ALA A 143 -5.82 11.06 -1.86
CA ALA A 143 -5.62 12.40 -2.38
C ALA A 143 -6.81 13.28 -2.02
N THR A 144 -6.55 14.51 -1.60
CA THR A 144 -7.60 15.46 -1.22
C THR A 144 -7.24 16.91 -1.54
N ALA A 145 -8.24 17.74 -1.82
CA ALA A 145 -8.08 19.18 -1.95
C ALA A 145 -7.77 19.85 -0.59
N SER A 146 -8.29 19.28 0.50
CA SER A 146 -8.12 19.78 1.86
C SER A 146 -7.91 18.63 2.84
N VAL A 147 -6.66 18.48 3.30
CA VAL A 147 -6.29 17.49 4.33
C VAL A 147 -7.11 17.72 5.60
N ASP A 148 -7.27 18.99 5.99
CA ASP A 148 -7.98 19.36 7.21
C ASP A 148 -9.46 18.98 7.19
N GLU A 149 -10.17 19.27 6.09
CA GLU A 149 -11.58 18.91 5.93
C GLU A 149 -11.77 17.39 5.86
N THR A 150 -10.83 16.70 5.20
CA THR A 150 -10.88 15.25 5.05
C THR A 150 -10.63 14.54 6.37
N VAL A 151 -9.62 14.96 7.14
CA VAL A 151 -9.35 14.45 8.49
C VAL A 151 -10.55 14.72 9.41
N ALA A 152 -11.15 15.93 9.34
CA ALA A 152 -12.35 16.24 10.12
C ALA A 152 -13.54 15.35 9.74
N ALA A 153 -13.71 15.04 8.45
CA ALA A 153 -14.73 14.10 7.99
C ALA A 153 -14.47 12.67 8.50
N PHE A 154 -13.22 12.19 8.43
CA PHE A 154 -12.87 10.87 8.97
C PHE A 154 -13.13 10.77 10.47
N LYS A 155 -12.80 11.80 11.25
CA LYS A 155 -13.11 11.83 12.68
C LYS A 155 -14.61 11.86 12.94
N ARG A 156 -15.36 12.69 12.23
CA ARG A 156 -16.81 12.85 12.45
C ARG A 156 -17.60 11.61 12.05
N ASP A 157 -17.28 11.03 10.90
CA ASP A 157 -18.12 10.02 10.25
C ASP A 157 -17.69 8.58 10.63
N TYR A 158 -16.43 8.40 11.04
CA TYR A 158 -15.84 7.08 11.33
C TYR A 158 -15.06 7.01 12.65
N ASP A 159 -15.02 8.09 13.43
CA ASP A 159 -14.26 8.18 14.69
C ASP A 159 -12.76 7.82 14.55
N LEU A 160 -12.17 8.15 13.39
CA LEU A 160 -10.75 7.90 13.14
C LEU A 160 -9.88 9.09 13.55
N ASP A 161 -8.82 8.80 14.31
CA ASP A 161 -7.85 9.79 14.77
C ASP A 161 -6.62 9.87 13.87
N VAL A 162 -5.94 11.02 13.93
CA VAL A 162 -4.61 11.18 13.33
C VAL A 162 -3.64 10.29 14.11
N TYR A 163 -2.85 9.50 13.37
CA TYR A 163 -1.98 8.48 13.96
C TYR A 163 -0.77 9.08 14.70
N ILE A 164 0.09 9.83 14.01
CA ILE A 164 1.33 10.39 14.60
C ILE A 164 1.35 11.92 14.50
N SER A 165 1.20 12.45 13.29
CA SER A 165 1.34 13.87 13.05
C SER A 165 0.47 14.31 11.88
N ARG A 166 0.08 15.59 11.91
CA ARG A 166 -0.66 16.25 10.83
C ARG A 166 0.10 17.50 10.44
N GLY A 167 0.19 17.74 9.14
CA GLY A 167 0.60 19.00 8.54
C GLY A 167 -0.38 19.43 7.46
N GLU A 168 -0.16 20.60 6.87
CA GLU A 168 -1.07 21.16 5.85
C GLU A 168 -1.23 20.29 4.60
N GLN A 169 -0.25 19.43 4.31
CA GLN A 169 -0.19 18.62 3.09
C GLN A 169 -0.31 17.11 3.33
N PHE A 170 -0.31 16.67 4.60
CA PHE A 170 -0.20 15.25 4.93
C PHE A 170 -0.77 14.96 6.32
N ALA A 171 -1.58 13.91 6.42
CA ALA A 171 -2.02 13.34 7.68
C ALA A 171 -2.27 11.82 7.52
N PRO A 172 -1.58 10.95 8.27
CA PRO A 172 -1.96 9.55 8.39
C PRO A 172 -3.10 9.43 9.41
N VAL A 173 -4.22 8.82 9.01
CA VAL A 173 -5.42 8.69 9.84
C VAL A 173 -5.71 7.20 10.07
N GLY A 174 -5.87 6.78 11.32
CA GLY A 174 -6.04 5.37 11.71
C GLY A 174 -4.93 4.90 12.66
N ASP A 175 -4.50 3.65 12.49
CA ASP A 175 -3.44 3.01 13.29
C ASP A 175 -2.61 2.05 12.44
N GLU A 176 -1.60 1.40 13.02
CA GLU A 176 -0.64 0.52 12.34
C GLU A 176 -1.25 -0.68 11.61
N ARG A 177 -2.53 -0.97 11.85
CA ARG A 177 -3.28 -2.05 11.20
C ARG A 177 -4.12 -1.56 10.03
N GLY A 178 -4.24 -0.25 9.86
CA GLY A 178 -4.94 0.39 8.76
C GLY A 178 -4.79 1.91 8.85
N LEU A 179 -4.12 2.50 7.86
CA LEU A 179 -3.95 3.94 7.70
C LEU A 179 -4.56 4.43 6.39
N LEU A 180 -5.25 5.56 6.50
CA LEU A 180 -5.61 6.42 5.37
C LEU A 180 -4.53 7.50 5.26
N ILE A 181 -3.66 7.36 4.26
CA ILE A 181 -2.55 8.27 4.02
C ILE A 181 -3.09 9.48 3.26
N THR A 182 -3.61 10.44 4.03
CA THR A 182 -4.34 11.61 3.51
C THR A 182 -3.35 12.65 3.06
N VAL A 183 -3.34 12.97 1.77
CA VAL A 183 -2.36 13.85 1.16
C VAL A 183 -3.02 14.92 0.32
N LYS A 184 -2.44 16.13 0.34
CA LYS A 184 -2.91 17.19 -0.55
C LYS A 184 -2.64 16.81 -2.01
N GLU A 185 -3.60 17.05 -2.87
CA GLU A 185 -3.46 16.86 -4.32
C GLU A 185 -2.20 17.56 -4.85
N GLY A 186 -1.50 16.89 -5.77
CA GLY A 186 -0.25 17.37 -6.33
C GLY A 186 0.98 17.10 -5.46
N ARG A 187 0.84 16.67 -4.20
CA ARG A 187 1.98 16.21 -3.39
C ARG A 187 2.56 14.95 -4.03
N LEU A 188 3.89 14.91 -4.15
CA LEU A 188 4.61 13.80 -4.75
C LEU A 188 4.74 12.64 -3.76
N TRP A 189 4.54 11.43 -4.25
CA TRP A 189 4.69 10.21 -3.47
C TRP A 189 6.16 9.85 -3.27
N PHE A 190 6.51 9.43 -2.06
CA PHE A 190 7.78 8.79 -1.75
C PHE A 190 7.81 7.38 -2.39
N PRO A 191 8.97 6.79 -2.79
CA PRO A 191 10.36 7.24 -2.54
C PRO A 191 11.00 8.10 -3.62
N ASP A 192 10.58 7.99 -4.88
CA ASP A 192 11.25 8.67 -6.01
C ASP A 192 10.73 10.10 -6.24
N GLN A 193 9.61 10.47 -5.60
CA GLN A 193 8.97 11.78 -5.72
C GLN A 193 8.64 12.16 -7.16
N THR A 194 8.30 11.19 -8.02
CA THR A 194 7.97 11.47 -9.43
C THR A 194 6.47 11.54 -9.69
N GLN A 195 5.67 10.84 -8.88
CA GLN A 195 4.24 10.70 -9.10
C GLN A 195 3.42 11.57 -8.14
N PRO A 196 2.58 12.50 -8.63
CA PRO A 196 1.71 13.30 -7.78
C PRO A 196 0.47 12.52 -7.35
N ALA A 197 0.00 12.77 -6.13
CA ALA A 197 -1.31 12.33 -5.66
C ALA A 197 -2.43 13.02 -6.46
N ARG A 198 -3.39 12.22 -6.93
CA ARG A 198 -4.53 12.65 -7.76
C ARG A 198 -5.82 11.95 -7.34
N PHE A 199 -6.93 12.57 -7.70
CA PHE A 199 -8.29 12.05 -7.57
C PHE A 199 -8.69 11.13 -8.74
#